data_AF-A0A9D7P8B1-F1
#
_entry.id   AF-A0A9D7P8B1-F1
#
_cell.length_a   1.000
_cell.length_b   1.000
_cell.length_c   1.000
_cell.angle_alpha   90.00
_cell.angle_beta   90.00
_cell.angle_gamma   90.00
#
_symmetry.space_group_name_H-M   'P 1'
#
loop_
_entity.id
_entity.type
_entity.pdbx_description
1 polymer ?
#
loop_
_entity_poly.entity_id
_entity_poly.type
_entity_poly.pdbx_seq_one_letter_code
_entity_poly.pdbx_strand_id
1 'polypeptide(L)'
;MASIFERIALVFKSKANKALDKYEDPRETLDYSYQKQLELLQNVRRGVADVATSRKRVELQATKMSSEVERLQTAAQRALESNREDLAREALTRKAGLQEQLNDLQAQHAQLQGEEEKLVRASSRLQAKVDAFRTRKETIKATYSAAEAQTRINEAFTGISEEMSDVGLAIQRAEDKTLQLQARASAVDELLASGALEDPTGTVRDDITRELDMLAADSSIENELAAMKAQLAGGPAARPELQAAPDAAASASEESQA
;
A
#
# COMPACT_ATOMS: atom_id res chain seq x y z
N MET A 1 50.23 -5.74 7.09
CA MET A 1 49.28 -6.44 7.98
C MET A 1 47.88 -5.99 7.61
N ALA A 2 47.10 -6.80 6.88
CA ALA A 2 45.70 -6.47 6.58
C ALA A 2 44.87 -6.55 7.87
N SER A 3 43.93 -5.62 8.05
CA SER A 3 43.24 -5.40 9.32
C SER A 3 42.24 -6.51 9.64
N ILE A 4 42.09 -6.82 10.93
CA ILE A 4 41.06 -7.74 11.43
C ILE A 4 39.66 -7.20 11.06
N PHE A 5 39.47 -5.88 11.03
CA PHE A 5 38.23 -5.24 10.59
C PHE A 5 37.89 -5.52 9.13
N GLU A 6 38.87 -5.52 8.22
CA GLU A 6 38.65 -5.83 6.80
C GLU A 6 38.20 -7.29 6.62
N ARG A 7 38.80 -8.21 7.39
CA ARG A 7 38.42 -9.63 7.39
C ARG A 7 37.01 -9.86 7.92
N ILE A 8 36.61 -9.16 8.98
CA ILE A 8 35.24 -9.22 9.53
C ILE A 8 34.22 -8.69 8.50
N ALA A 9 34.50 -7.55 7.86
CA ALA A 9 33.63 -6.97 6.84
C ALA A 9 33.46 -7.90 5.62
N LEU A 10 34.54 -8.57 5.19
CA LEU A 10 34.52 -9.47 4.04
C LEU A 10 33.74 -10.76 4.31
N VAL A 11 33.85 -11.31 5.52
CA VAL A 11 33.06 -12.49 5.95
C VAL A 11 31.56 -12.17 6.00
N PHE A 12 31.16 -11.00 6.49
CA PHE A 12 29.76 -10.55 6.41
C PHE A 12 29.26 -10.48 4.96
N LYS A 13 30.05 -9.85 4.07
CA LYS A 13 29.67 -9.67 2.66
C LYS A 13 29.51 -11.00 1.90
N SER A 14 30.28 -12.03 2.24
CA SER A 14 30.16 -13.36 1.61
C SER A 14 28.91 -14.17 1.99
N LYS A 15 28.26 -13.88 3.13
CA LYS A 15 27.04 -14.59 3.56
C LYS A 15 25.74 -13.89 3.15
N ALA A 16 25.77 -12.58 2.88
CA ALA A 16 24.58 -11.83 2.44
C ALA A 16 23.99 -12.38 1.13
N ASN A 17 24.83 -12.67 0.12
CA ASN A 17 24.42 -13.02 -1.24
C ASN A 17 23.72 -14.38 -1.43
N LYS A 18 23.31 -15.10 -0.37
CA LYS A 18 22.62 -16.39 -0.49
C LYS A 18 21.46 -16.65 0.47
N ALA A 19 21.02 -15.64 1.24
CA ALA A 19 19.89 -15.75 2.16
C ALA A 19 18.90 -14.57 2.11
N LEU A 20 19.25 -13.47 1.42
CA LEU A 20 18.48 -12.21 1.44
C LEU A 20 17.11 -12.29 0.74
N ASP A 21 17.05 -12.90 -0.45
CA ASP A 21 15.98 -12.64 -1.43
C ASP A 21 14.64 -13.37 -1.18
N LYS A 22 14.28 -13.70 0.07
CA LYS A 22 12.98 -14.36 0.31
C LYS A 22 12.24 -14.14 1.65
N TYR A 23 12.90 -13.77 2.75
CA TYR A 23 12.22 -13.74 4.08
C TYR A 23 12.63 -12.63 5.06
N GLU A 24 13.42 -11.61 4.69
CA GLU A 24 13.58 -10.42 5.54
C GLU A 24 12.38 -9.46 5.35
N ASP A 25 11.35 -9.54 6.22
CA ASP A 25 10.36 -8.45 6.30
C ASP A 25 11.08 -7.17 6.78
N PRO A 26 11.07 -6.07 6.00
CA PRO A 26 11.77 -4.84 6.37
C PRO A 26 11.26 -4.23 7.69
N ARG A 27 10.06 -4.61 8.17
CA ARG A 27 9.57 -4.26 9.51
C ARG A 27 10.50 -4.78 10.60
N GLU A 28 10.93 -6.04 10.52
CA GLU A 28 11.73 -6.69 11.57
C GLU A 28 13.17 -6.18 11.62
N THR A 29 13.81 -6.00 10.45
CA THR A 29 15.19 -5.49 10.37
C THR A 29 15.28 -4.04 10.84
N LEU A 30 14.25 -3.23 10.60
CA LEU A 30 14.13 -1.87 11.16
C LEU A 30 13.84 -1.87 12.67
N ASP A 31 13.03 -2.79 13.19
CA ASP A 31 12.79 -2.89 14.64
C ASP A 31 14.05 -3.38 15.39
N TYR A 32 14.79 -4.37 14.87
CA TYR A 32 16.07 -4.82 15.42
C TYR A 32 17.12 -3.69 15.42
N SER A 33 17.27 -2.97 14.31
CA SER A 33 18.24 -1.87 14.22
C SER A 33 17.84 -0.65 15.05
N TYR A 34 16.55 -0.43 15.33
CA TYR A 34 16.09 0.53 16.34
C TYR A 34 16.44 0.09 17.77
N GLN A 35 16.25 -1.18 18.13
CA GLN A 35 16.66 -1.72 19.44
C GLN A 35 18.18 -1.56 19.66
N LYS A 36 19.00 -1.87 18.66
CA LYS A 36 20.47 -1.69 18.74
C LYS A 36 20.88 -0.21 18.87
N GLN A 37 20.13 0.71 18.29
CA GLN A 37 20.34 2.15 18.49
C GLN A 37 19.99 2.60 19.92
N LEU A 38 18.92 2.07 20.53
CA LEU A 38 18.56 2.33 21.93
C LEU A 38 19.60 1.76 22.91
N GLU A 39 20.12 0.56 22.65
CA GLU A 39 21.20 -0.06 23.44
C GLU A 39 22.48 0.78 23.39
N LEU A 40 22.91 1.22 22.20
CA LEU A 40 24.05 2.11 22.02
C LEU A 40 23.86 3.44 22.76
N LEU A 41 22.67 4.04 22.67
CA LEU A 41 22.30 5.25 23.39
C LEU A 41 22.36 5.06 24.91
N GLN A 42 21.88 3.93 25.44
CA GLN A 42 21.97 3.62 26.86
C GLN A 42 23.44 3.47 27.31
N ASN A 43 24.28 2.83 26.50
CA ASN A 43 25.70 2.64 26.80
C ASN A 43 26.50 3.95 26.74
N VAL A 44 26.20 4.85 25.79
CA VAL A 44 26.77 6.21 25.78
C VAL A 44 26.32 7.01 27.01
N ARG A 45 25.05 6.91 27.43
CA ARG A 45 24.54 7.55 28.66
C ARG A 45 25.22 7.01 29.93
N ARG A 46 25.53 5.70 30.00
CA ARG A 46 26.35 5.11 31.08
C ARG A 46 27.75 5.73 31.10
N GLY A 47 28.46 5.72 29.97
CA GLY A 47 29.81 6.29 29.87
C GLY A 47 29.90 7.77 30.25
N VAL A 48 28.87 8.58 29.94
CA VAL A 48 28.76 9.96 30.45
C VAL A 48 28.72 10.00 31.99
N ALA A 49 27.90 9.15 32.62
CA ALA A 49 27.79 9.09 34.08
C ALA A 49 29.06 8.57 34.76
N ASP A 50 29.76 7.61 34.15
CA ASP A 50 31.03 7.05 34.65
C ASP A 50 32.14 8.12 34.63
N VAL A 51 32.21 8.93 33.55
CA VAL A 51 33.14 10.08 33.45
C VAL A 51 32.75 11.19 34.43
N ALA A 52 31.47 11.55 34.54
CA ALA A 52 31.00 12.56 35.49
C ALA A 52 31.29 12.17 36.95
N THR A 53 31.11 10.89 37.29
CA THR A 53 31.48 10.33 38.60
C THR A 53 32.98 10.39 38.83
N SER A 54 33.78 10.04 37.82
CA SER A 54 35.25 10.11 37.88
C SER A 54 35.73 11.56 38.07
N ARG A 55 35.17 12.52 37.33
CA ARG A 55 35.44 13.96 37.48
C ARG A 55 35.08 14.43 38.88
N LYS A 56 33.90 14.08 39.40
CA LYS A 56 33.46 14.49 40.75
C LYS A 56 34.33 13.88 41.85
N ARG A 57 34.88 12.67 41.66
CA ARG A 57 35.87 12.07 42.58
C ARG A 57 37.17 12.89 42.62
N VAL A 58 37.70 13.27 41.46
CA VAL A 58 38.89 14.13 41.36
C VAL A 58 38.61 15.52 41.96
N GLU A 59 37.43 16.08 41.72
CA GLU A 59 36.98 17.35 42.30
C GLU A 59 37.03 17.33 43.84
N LEU A 60 36.48 16.29 44.46
CA LEU A 60 36.49 16.12 45.92
C LEU A 60 37.91 15.92 46.48
N GLN A 61 38.79 15.23 45.75
CA GLN A 61 40.21 15.08 46.11
C GLN A 61 40.94 16.42 46.04
N ALA A 62 40.73 17.21 44.97
CA ALA A 62 41.28 18.55 44.83
C ALA A 62 40.77 19.51 45.92
N THR A 63 39.46 19.48 46.24
CA THR A 63 38.88 20.28 47.34
C THR A 63 39.53 19.94 48.68
N LYS A 64 39.73 18.66 49.00
CA LYS A 64 40.45 18.24 50.22
C LYS A 64 41.89 18.79 50.22
N MET A 65 42.62 18.62 49.12
CA MET A 65 44.01 19.08 49.01
C MET A 65 44.13 20.60 49.16
N SER A 66 43.20 21.39 48.59
CA SER A 66 43.12 22.85 48.79
C SER A 66 42.98 23.21 50.26
N SER A 67 42.10 22.53 51.01
CA SER A 67 41.95 22.80 52.44
C SER A 67 43.21 22.48 53.27
N GLU A 68 44.04 21.53 52.83
CA GLU A 68 45.31 21.21 53.48
C GLU A 68 46.40 22.25 53.12
N VAL A 69 46.45 22.70 51.87
CA VAL A 69 47.28 23.83 51.40
C VAL A 69 46.95 25.13 52.15
N GLU A 70 45.67 25.43 52.37
CA GLU A 70 45.20 26.60 53.14
C GLU A 70 45.56 26.49 54.63
N ARG A 71 45.44 25.30 55.23
CA ARG A 71 45.87 25.06 56.62
C ARG A 71 47.38 25.23 56.79
N LEU A 72 48.19 24.77 55.84
CA LEU A 72 49.64 24.97 55.85
C LEU A 72 50.02 26.44 55.63
N GLN A 73 49.34 27.17 54.74
CA GLN A 73 49.49 28.62 54.57
C GLN A 73 49.21 29.36 55.89
N THR A 74 48.12 29.04 56.57
CA THR A 74 47.74 29.66 57.84
C THR A 74 48.71 29.28 58.96
N ALA A 75 49.24 28.05 58.97
CA ALA A 75 50.25 27.62 59.93
C ALA A 75 51.58 28.36 59.74
N ALA A 76 52.00 28.57 58.49
CA ALA A 76 53.19 29.36 58.17
C ALA A 76 53.07 30.83 58.63
N GLN A 77 51.90 31.45 58.42
CA GLN A 77 51.61 32.81 58.89
C GLN A 77 51.75 32.93 60.42
N ARG A 78 51.11 32.04 61.18
CA ARG A 78 51.23 32.02 62.66
C ARG A 78 52.64 31.73 63.15
N ALA A 79 53.41 30.93 62.41
CA ALA A 79 54.81 30.68 62.73
C ALA A 79 55.67 31.94 62.57
N LEU A 80 55.43 32.75 61.52
CA LEU A 80 56.07 34.05 61.33
C LEU A 80 55.64 35.08 62.40
N GLU A 81 54.34 35.16 62.73
CA GLU A 81 53.82 35.97 63.85
C GLU A 81 54.50 35.61 65.18
N SER A 82 54.88 34.34 65.34
CA SER A 82 55.59 33.81 66.53
C SER A 82 57.12 33.94 66.45
N ASN A 83 57.68 34.59 65.42
CA ASN A 83 59.11 34.66 65.12
C ASN A 83 59.82 33.28 65.01
N ARG A 84 59.10 32.26 64.51
CA ARG A 84 59.60 30.89 64.29
C ARG A 84 59.77 30.60 62.81
N GLU A 85 60.78 31.22 62.19
CA GLU A 85 61.06 31.08 60.76
C GLU A 85 61.22 29.63 60.30
N ASP A 86 61.88 28.76 61.09
CA ASP A 86 62.14 27.37 60.69
C ASP A 86 60.84 26.59 60.45
N LEU A 87 59.86 26.76 61.35
CA LEU A 87 58.53 26.15 61.22
C LEU A 87 57.73 26.77 60.06
N ALA A 88 57.92 28.06 59.77
CA ALA A 88 57.31 28.71 58.61
C ALA A 88 57.89 28.16 57.29
N ARG A 89 59.21 27.99 57.20
CA ARG A 89 59.89 27.39 56.04
C ARG A 89 59.46 25.93 55.84
N GLU A 90 59.35 25.15 56.91
CA GLU A 90 58.86 23.77 56.83
C GLU A 90 57.40 23.70 56.34
N ALA A 91 56.52 24.52 56.92
CA ALA A 91 55.11 24.58 56.51
C ALA A 91 54.95 25.02 55.05
N LEU A 92 55.74 25.99 54.58
CA LEU A 92 55.76 26.42 53.17
C LEU A 92 56.34 25.34 52.23
N THR A 93 57.36 24.60 52.67
CA THR A 93 57.95 23.49 51.90
C THR A 93 56.92 22.36 51.72
N ARG A 94 56.23 21.98 52.79
CA ARG A 94 55.10 21.02 52.74
C ARG A 94 53.96 21.55 51.85
N LYS A 95 53.64 22.85 51.94
CA LYS A 95 52.61 23.49 51.12
C LYS A 95 52.94 23.41 49.63
N ALA A 96 54.20 23.65 49.24
CA ALA A 96 54.63 23.59 47.84
C ALA A 96 54.38 22.21 47.22
N GLY A 97 54.74 21.13 47.92
CA GLY A 97 54.50 19.76 47.44
C GLY A 97 53.02 19.38 47.33
N LEU A 98 52.15 19.89 48.23
CA LEU A 98 50.69 19.70 48.09
C LEU A 98 50.08 20.59 47.00
N GLN A 99 50.65 21.77 46.74
CA GLN A 99 50.21 22.67 45.67
C GLN A 99 50.49 22.06 44.28
N GLU A 100 51.63 21.40 44.10
CA GLU A 100 51.96 20.67 42.87
C GLU A 100 50.93 19.56 42.58
N GLN A 101 50.64 18.71 43.58
CA GLN A 101 49.61 17.67 43.49
C GLN A 101 48.19 18.23 43.27
N LEU A 102 47.88 19.40 43.83
CA LEU A 102 46.61 20.09 43.59
C LEU A 102 46.51 20.58 42.13
N ASN A 103 47.59 21.11 41.56
CA ASN A 103 47.64 21.54 40.16
C ASN A 103 47.41 20.34 39.21
N ASP A 104 48.03 19.18 39.50
CA ASP A 104 47.81 17.95 38.73
C ASP A 104 46.36 17.46 38.77
N LEU A 105 45.73 17.49 39.96
CA LEU A 105 44.31 17.13 40.12
C LEU A 105 43.38 18.12 39.39
N GLN A 106 43.73 19.42 39.37
CA GLN A 106 42.98 20.44 38.61
C GLN A 106 43.11 20.22 37.09
N ALA A 107 44.30 19.88 36.59
CA ALA A 107 44.51 19.54 35.18
C ALA A 107 43.71 18.29 34.77
N GLN A 108 43.71 17.23 35.61
CA GLN A 108 42.91 16.03 35.40
C GLN A 108 41.40 16.31 35.43
N HIS A 109 40.92 17.17 36.34
CA HIS A 109 39.52 17.59 36.40
C HIS A 109 39.09 18.32 35.13
N ALA A 110 39.90 19.27 34.65
CA ALA A 110 39.65 20.01 33.42
C ALA A 110 39.63 19.10 32.17
N GLN A 111 40.54 18.12 32.10
CA GLN A 111 40.50 17.10 31.04
C GLN A 111 39.20 16.29 31.09
N LEU A 112 38.84 15.74 32.26
CA LEU A 112 37.62 14.95 32.44
C LEU A 112 36.35 15.75 32.14
N GLN A 113 36.31 17.06 32.46
CA GLN A 113 35.21 17.94 32.03
C GLN A 113 35.15 18.07 30.51
N GLY A 114 36.29 18.33 29.87
CA GLY A 114 36.36 18.41 28.41
C GLY A 114 35.99 17.10 27.70
N GLU A 115 36.13 15.96 28.36
CA GLU A 115 35.66 14.64 27.90
C GLU A 115 34.15 14.45 28.17
N GLU A 116 33.66 14.76 29.37
CA GLU A 116 32.23 14.73 29.73
C GLU A 116 31.40 15.55 28.73
N GLU A 117 31.79 16.80 28.45
CA GLU A 117 31.06 17.65 27.51
C GLU A 117 31.09 17.10 26.06
N LYS A 118 32.16 16.41 25.64
CA LYS A 118 32.22 15.75 24.32
C LYS A 118 31.24 14.58 24.27
N LEU A 119 31.19 13.76 25.33
CA LEU A 119 30.28 12.62 25.45
C LEU A 119 28.82 13.07 25.56
N VAL A 120 28.51 14.15 26.29
CA VAL A 120 27.16 14.76 26.35
C VAL A 120 26.72 15.24 24.97
N ARG A 121 27.57 15.95 24.22
CA ARG A 121 27.30 16.38 22.84
C ARG A 121 27.09 15.18 21.89
N ALA A 122 27.89 14.12 22.04
CA ALA A 122 27.74 12.88 21.28
C ALA A 122 26.43 12.14 21.61
N SER A 123 26.05 12.07 22.89
CA SER A 123 24.81 11.49 23.40
C SER A 123 23.57 12.21 22.86
N SER A 124 23.57 13.54 22.90
CA SER A 124 22.51 14.38 22.31
C SER A 124 22.39 14.19 20.79
N ARG A 125 23.52 14.14 20.07
CA ARG A 125 23.52 13.87 18.62
C ARG A 125 23.07 12.44 18.28
N LEU A 126 23.34 11.47 19.16
CA LEU A 126 22.86 10.10 19.00
C LEU A 126 21.34 10.03 19.24
N GLN A 127 20.84 10.64 20.32
CA GLN A 127 19.40 10.75 20.62
C GLN A 127 18.62 11.25 19.39
N ALA A 128 19.01 12.41 18.83
CA ALA A 128 18.36 12.98 17.66
C ALA A 128 18.38 12.06 16.42
N LYS A 129 19.41 11.21 16.26
CA LYS A 129 19.45 10.17 15.22
C LYS A 129 18.48 9.03 15.51
N VAL A 130 18.39 8.56 16.75
CA VAL A 130 17.45 7.49 17.15
C VAL A 130 16.00 7.93 16.95
N ASP A 131 15.68 9.18 17.30
CA ASP A 131 14.33 9.74 17.12
C ASP A 131 13.99 9.90 15.63
N ALA A 132 14.91 10.44 14.83
CA ALA A 132 14.73 10.52 13.37
C ALA A 132 14.62 9.13 12.70
N PHE A 133 15.35 8.13 13.21
CA PHE A 133 15.24 6.74 12.76
C PHE A 133 13.89 6.13 13.13
N ARG A 134 13.37 6.39 14.34
CA ARG A 134 12.03 5.97 14.77
C ARG A 134 10.96 6.47 13.80
N THR A 135 10.94 7.76 13.49
CA THR A 135 9.98 8.33 12.54
C THR A 135 10.12 7.68 11.16
N ARG A 136 11.35 7.57 10.64
CA ARG A 136 11.61 6.93 9.34
C ARG A 136 11.18 5.47 9.30
N LYS A 137 11.38 4.71 10.39
CA LYS A 137 10.91 3.33 10.51
C LYS A 137 9.39 3.28 10.36
N GLU A 138 8.63 4.03 11.16
CA GLU A 138 7.17 3.96 11.09
C GLU A 138 6.64 4.41 9.71
N THR A 139 7.30 5.39 9.05
CA THR A 139 7.01 5.74 7.65
C THR A 139 7.23 4.56 6.71
N ILE A 140 8.39 3.87 6.78
CA ILE A 140 8.66 2.71 5.90
C ILE A 140 7.70 1.56 6.20
N LYS A 141 7.41 1.26 7.47
CA LYS A 141 6.44 0.22 7.86
C LYS A 141 5.05 0.52 7.32
N ALA A 142 4.61 1.78 7.35
CA ALA A 142 3.33 2.21 6.76
C ALA A 142 3.33 2.13 5.23
N THR A 143 4.38 2.63 4.55
CA THR A 143 4.51 2.56 3.08
C THR A 143 4.56 1.12 2.58
N TYR A 144 5.26 0.22 3.28
CA TYR A 144 5.32 -1.20 2.96
C TYR A 144 3.95 -1.87 3.12
N SER A 145 3.23 -1.61 4.22
CA SER A 145 1.85 -2.10 4.41
C SER A 145 0.87 -1.59 3.33
N ALA A 146 1.05 -0.34 2.86
CA ALA A 146 0.23 0.21 1.78
C ALA A 146 0.53 -0.45 0.43
N ALA A 147 1.81 -0.68 0.10
CA ALA A 147 2.22 -1.39 -1.11
C ALA A 147 1.79 -2.87 -1.08
N GLU A 148 1.88 -3.53 0.08
CA GLU A 148 1.39 -4.89 0.30
C GLU A 148 -0.13 -4.97 0.09
N ALA A 149 -0.90 -4.03 0.64
CA ALA A 149 -2.35 -3.96 0.42
C ALA A 149 -2.70 -3.69 -1.05
N GLN A 150 -2.00 -2.78 -1.73
CA GLN A 150 -2.20 -2.49 -3.15
C GLN A 150 -1.88 -3.71 -4.03
N THR A 151 -0.83 -4.46 -3.71
CA THR A 151 -0.48 -5.71 -4.40
C THR A 151 -1.61 -6.73 -4.27
N ARG A 152 -2.11 -6.99 -3.05
CA ARG A 152 -3.24 -7.91 -2.82
C ARG A 152 -4.54 -7.48 -3.53
N ILE A 153 -4.80 -6.16 -3.63
CA ILE A 153 -5.97 -5.63 -4.36
C ILE A 153 -5.80 -5.88 -5.87
N ASN A 154 -4.61 -5.65 -6.42
CA ASN A 154 -4.33 -5.94 -7.83
C ASN A 154 -4.44 -7.45 -8.13
N GLU A 155 -3.87 -8.31 -7.27
CA GLU A 155 -3.95 -9.78 -7.37
C GLU A 155 -5.40 -10.27 -7.34
N ALA A 156 -6.22 -9.75 -6.41
CA ALA A 156 -7.65 -10.07 -6.33
C ALA A 156 -8.41 -9.59 -7.58
N PHE A 157 -8.10 -8.40 -8.10
CA PHE A 157 -8.73 -7.88 -9.32
C PHE A 157 -8.33 -8.70 -10.56
N THR A 158 -7.07 -9.13 -10.68
CA THR A 158 -6.64 -10.03 -11.78
C THR A 158 -7.29 -11.41 -11.67
N GLY A 159 -7.38 -12.00 -10.48
CA GLY A 159 -8.05 -13.29 -10.29
C GLY A 159 -9.55 -13.23 -10.64
N ILE A 160 -10.25 -12.17 -10.22
CA ILE A 160 -11.65 -11.92 -10.61
C ILE A 160 -11.76 -11.69 -12.13
N SER A 161 -10.78 -11.04 -12.76
CA SER A 161 -10.76 -10.82 -14.21
C SER A 161 -10.53 -12.10 -15.01
N GLU A 162 -9.75 -13.06 -14.48
CA GLU A 162 -9.59 -14.40 -15.07
C GLU A 162 -10.89 -15.21 -14.92
N GLU A 163 -11.48 -15.24 -13.72
CA GLU A 163 -12.75 -15.93 -13.46
C GLU A 163 -13.91 -15.37 -14.30
N MET A 164 -14.01 -14.04 -14.44
CA MET A 164 -15.02 -13.41 -15.31
C MET A 164 -14.77 -13.64 -16.80
N SER A 165 -13.51 -13.78 -17.24
CA SER A 165 -13.18 -14.18 -18.61
C SER A 165 -13.68 -15.59 -18.91
N ASP A 166 -13.42 -16.54 -18.01
CA ASP A 166 -13.89 -17.92 -18.17
C ASP A 166 -15.42 -18.05 -18.11
N VAL A 167 -16.09 -17.28 -17.25
CA VAL A 167 -17.57 -17.20 -17.22
C VAL A 167 -18.12 -16.59 -18.51
N GLY A 168 -17.51 -15.54 -19.06
CA GLY A 168 -17.90 -14.97 -20.34
C GLY A 168 -17.80 -15.97 -21.49
N LEU A 169 -16.68 -16.73 -21.54
CA LEU A 169 -16.49 -17.82 -22.51
C LEU A 169 -17.43 -19.02 -22.27
N ALA A 170 -17.96 -19.20 -21.06
CA ALA A 170 -18.99 -20.21 -20.79
C ALA A 170 -20.38 -19.75 -21.29
N ILE A 171 -20.72 -18.48 -21.10
CA ILE A 171 -21.99 -17.89 -21.57
C ILE A 171 -22.06 -17.90 -23.09
N GLN A 172 -21.03 -17.43 -23.81
CA GLN A 172 -21.02 -17.44 -25.28
C GLN A 172 -21.24 -18.84 -25.86
N ARG A 173 -20.61 -19.88 -25.28
CA ARG A 173 -20.83 -21.28 -25.72
C ARG A 173 -22.25 -21.78 -25.45
N ALA A 174 -22.94 -21.24 -24.44
CA ALA A 174 -24.34 -21.56 -24.17
C ALA A 174 -25.28 -20.83 -25.14
N GLU A 175 -24.98 -19.59 -25.49
CA GLU A 175 -25.68 -18.80 -26.51
C GLU A 175 -25.53 -19.44 -27.90
N ASP A 176 -24.30 -19.69 -28.35
CA ASP A 176 -24.00 -20.40 -29.62
C ASP A 176 -24.76 -21.73 -29.73
N LYS A 177 -24.78 -22.51 -28.65
CA LYS A 177 -25.48 -23.81 -28.63
C LYS A 177 -27.00 -23.66 -28.62
N THR A 178 -27.52 -22.60 -28.01
CA THR A 178 -28.96 -22.27 -28.04
C THR A 178 -29.37 -21.83 -29.44
N LEU A 179 -28.59 -20.97 -30.09
CA LEU A 179 -28.78 -20.57 -31.48
C LEU A 179 -28.70 -21.76 -32.44
N GLN A 180 -27.74 -22.68 -32.23
CA GLN A 180 -27.63 -23.91 -33.02
C GLN A 180 -28.84 -24.85 -32.82
N LEU A 181 -29.38 -24.94 -31.60
CA LEU A 181 -30.59 -25.70 -31.31
C LEU A 181 -31.84 -25.06 -31.93
N GLN A 182 -31.95 -23.73 -31.88
CA GLN A 182 -33.04 -22.98 -32.51
C GLN A 182 -33.01 -23.10 -34.04
N ALA A 183 -31.85 -22.88 -34.67
CA ALA A 183 -31.68 -23.07 -36.12
C ALA A 183 -31.97 -24.52 -36.55
N ARG A 184 -31.63 -25.51 -35.70
CA ARG A 184 -31.99 -26.92 -35.95
C ARG A 184 -33.48 -27.20 -35.77
N ALA A 185 -34.16 -26.53 -34.83
CA ALA A 185 -35.60 -26.63 -34.67
C ALA A 185 -36.32 -26.04 -35.90
N SER A 186 -36.00 -24.81 -36.30
CA SER A 186 -36.57 -24.18 -37.49
C SER A 186 -36.31 -24.97 -38.77
N ALA A 187 -35.12 -25.56 -38.93
CA ALA A 187 -34.85 -26.46 -40.06
C ALA A 187 -35.67 -27.77 -40.02
N VAL A 188 -36.06 -28.27 -38.84
CA VAL A 188 -36.99 -29.41 -38.72
C VAL A 188 -38.43 -28.98 -39.00
N ASP A 189 -38.84 -27.79 -38.54
CA ASP A 189 -40.16 -27.21 -38.83
C ASP A 189 -40.34 -26.95 -40.34
N GLU A 190 -39.31 -26.44 -41.03
CA GLU A 190 -39.28 -26.28 -42.49
C GLU A 190 -39.32 -27.64 -43.23
N LEU A 191 -38.66 -28.67 -42.71
CA LEU A 191 -38.69 -30.02 -43.30
C LEU A 191 -40.02 -30.76 -43.07
N LEU A 192 -40.72 -30.47 -41.97
CA LEU A 192 -42.11 -30.90 -41.74
C LEU A 192 -43.06 -30.16 -42.69
N ALA A 193 -42.98 -28.82 -42.75
CA ALA A 193 -43.85 -27.98 -43.59
C ALA A 193 -43.67 -28.24 -45.10
N SER A 194 -42.49 -28.67 -45.54
CA SER A 194 -42.22 -29.11 -46.92
C SER A 194 -42.54 -30.58 -47.19
N GLY A 195 -43.03 -31.33 -46.20
CA GLY A 195 -43.40 -32.75 -46.33
C GLY A 195 -42.22 -33.71 -46.51
N ALA A 196 -41.00 -33.27 -46.17
CA ALA A 196 -39.78 -34.09 -46.25
C ALA A 196 -39.53 -34.94 -44.98
N LEU A 197 -40.29 -34.69 -43.91
CA LEU A 197 -40.36 -35.50 -42.69
C LEU A 197 -41.81 -35.88 -42.40
N GLU A 198 -42.07 -37.16 -42.15
CA GLU A 198 -43.38 -37.65 -41.69
C GLU A 198 -43.47 -37.61 -40.16
N ASP A 199 -44.58 -37.11 -39.61
CA ASP A 199 -44.83 -37.07 -38.17
C ASP A 199 -45.18 -38.48 -37.63
N PRO A 200 -44.36 -39.08 -36.74
CA PRO A 200 -44.62 -40.41 -36.19
C PRO A 200 -45.82 -40.47 -35.23
N THR A 201 -46.47 -39.35 -34.90
CA THR A 201 -47.73 -39.31 -34.15
C THR A 201 -48.98 -39.42 -35.05
N GLY A 202 -48.79 -39.37 -36.37
CA GLY A 202 -49.68 -39.87 -37.44
C GLY A 202 -51.16 -40.06 -37.11
N THR A 203 -51.93 -38.97 -37.08
CA THR A 203 -53.40 -39.06 -37.18
C THR A 203 -53.86 -38.82 -38.62
N VAL A 204 -54.90 -39.53 -39.05
CA VAL A 204 -55.38 -39.62 -40.45
C VAL A 204 -56.15 -38.36 -40.88
N ARG A 205 -55.52 -37.20 -40.71
CA ARG A 205 -56.12 -35.88 -40.94
C ARG A 205 -55.44 -35.12 -42.08
N ASP A 206 -54.16 -35.40 -42.32
CA ASP A 206 -53.31 -34.61 -43.22
C ASP A 206 -53.76 -34.71 -44.68
N ASP A 207 -54.00 -35.92 -45.21
CA ASP A 207 -54.43 -36.11 -46.61
C ASP A 207 -55.71 -35.32 -46.93
N ILE A 208 -56.72 -35.39 -46.05
CA ILE A 208 -58.00 -34.69 -46.23
C ILE A 208 -57.80 -33.17 -46.17
N THR A 209 -56.96 -32.67 -45.26
CA THR A 209 -56.67 -31.23 -45.19
C THR A 209 -55.89 -30.74 -46.42
N ARG A 210 -54.92 -31.53 -46.88
CA ARG A 210 -54.07 -31.23 -48.05
C ARG A 210 -54.87 -31.26 -49.36
N GLU A 211 -55.82 -32.18 -49.50
CA GLU A 211 -56.76 -32.25 -50.64
C GLU A 211 -57.79 -31.10 -50.61
N LEU A 212 -58.26 -30.69 -49.42
CA LEU A 212 -59.11 -29.50 -49.26
C LEU A 212 -58.37 -28.20 -49.59
N ASP A 213 -57.11 -28.05 -49.19
CA ASP A 213 -56.30 -26.86 -49.51
C ASP A 213 -55.99 -26.76 -51.01
N MET A 214 -55.80 -27.89 -51.72
CA MET A 214 -55.70 -27.88 -53.18
C MET A 214 -57.03 -27.49 -53.86
N LEU A 215 -58.17 -28.03 -53.41
CA LEU A 215 -59.49 -27.62 -53.91
C LEU A 215 -59.79 -26.14 -53.64
N ALA A 216 -59.34 -25.61 -52.49
CA ALA A 216 -59.43 -24.19 -52.18
C ALA A 216 -58.55 -23.36 -53.12
N ALA A 217 -57.30 -23.78 -53.37
CA ALA A 217 -56.38 -23.10 -54.28
C ALA A 217 -56.90 -23.06 -55.72
N ASP A 218 -57.39 -24.18 -56.27
CA ASP A 218 -58.01 -24.22 -57.60
C ASP A 218 -59.21 -23.28 -57.67
N SER A 219 -60.11 -23.30 -56.68
CA SER A 219 -61.26 -22.39 -56.64
C SER A 219 -60.85 -20.91 -56.55
N SER A 220 -59.73 -20.60 -55.89
CA SER A 220 -59.17 -19.25 -55.82
C SER A 220 -58.66 -18.80 -57.20
N ILE A 221 -57.88 -19.66 -57.87
CA ILE A 221 -57.34 -19.42 -59.21
C ILE A 221 -58.46 -19.25 -60.24
N GLU A 222 -59.53 -20.05 -60.16
CA GLU A 222 -60.68 -19.92 -61.07
C GLU A 222 -61.47 -18.63 -60.84
N ASN A 223 -61.62 -18.17 -59.59
CA ASN A 223 -62.21 -16.87 -59.28
C ASN A 223 -61.32 -15.71 -59.80
N GLU A 224 -60.00 -15.80 -59.64
CA GLU A 224 -59.06 -14.77 -60.12
C GLU A 224 -59.01 -14.74 -61.66
N LEU A 225 -59.06 -15.90 -62.32
CA LEU A 225 -59.16 -16.02 -63.78
C LEU A 225 -60.51 -15.52 -64.31
N ALA A 226 -61.60 -15.70 -63.56
CA ALA A 226 -62.90 -15.09 -63.87
C ALA A 226 -62.86 -13.56 -63.72
N ALA A 227 -62.20 -13.04 -62.69
CA ALA A 227 -61.99 -11.61 -62.50
C ALA A 227 -61.13 -10.98 -63.63
N MET A 228 -60.04 -11.65 -64.04
CA MET A 228 -59.25 -11.20 -65.19
C MET A 228 -60.06 -11.24 -66.50
N LYS A 229 -60.86 -12.29 -66.73
CA LYS A 229 -61.77 -12.33 -67.91
C LYS A 229 -62.80 -11.21 -67.89
N ALA A 230 -63.34 -10.87 -66.73
CA ALA A 230 -64.27 -9.74 -66.57
C ALA A 230 -63.59 -8.39 -66.85
N GLN A 231 -62.35 -8.18 -66.38
CA GLN A 231 -61.57 -6.97 -66.70
C GLN A 231 -61.22 -6.88 -68.20
N LEU A 232 -60.84 -8.01 -68.83
CA LEU A 232 -60.49 -8.05 -70.25
C LEU A 232 -61.70 -7.88 -71.19
N ALA A 233 -62.91 -8.20 -70.72
CA ALA A 233 -64.16 -7.99 -71.46
C ALA A 233 -64.82 -6.62 -71.18
N GLY A 234 -64.29 -5.81 -70.25
CA GLY A 234 -65.01 -4.71 -69.62
C GLY A 234 -64.38 -3.31 -69.75
N GLY A 235 -64.51 -2.68 -70.90
CA GLY A 235 -64.30 -1.23 -71.03
C GLY A 235 -64.46 -0.67 -72.45
N PRO A 236 -64.66 0.66 -72.63
CA PRO A 236 -64.69 1.73 -71.62
C PRO A 236 -66.04 2.50 -71.52
N ALA A 237 -66.04 3.59 -70.73
CA ALA A 237 -67.09 4.60 -70.50
C ALA A 237 -68.23 4.19 -69.52
N ALA A 238 -68.82 5.08 -68.69
CA ALA A 238 -68.68 6.55 -68.58
C ALA A 238 -68.82 7.09 -67.12
N ARG A 239 -68.41 8.36 -66.92
CA ARG A 239 -68.79 9.31 -65.83
C ARG A 239 -69.81 10.33 -66.39
N PRO A 240 -70.46 11.26 -65.64
CA PRO A 240 -70.34 11.68 -64.22
C PRO A 240 -71.68 11.45 -63.43
N GLU A 241 -72.14 12.09 -62.34
CA GLU A 241 -71.76 13.22 -61.45
C GLU A 241 -71.82 12.77 -59.95
N LEU A 242 -71.35 13.47 -58.89
CA LEU A 242 -70.94 14.86 -58.61
C LEU A 242 -72.01 15.84 -58.07
N GLN A 243 -72.52 15.57 -56.86
CA GLN A 243 -73.04 16.54 -55.86
C GLN A 243 -72.77 15.96 -54.46
N ALA A 244 -72.67 16.68 -53.33
CA ALA A 244 -72.24 18.03 -52.95
C ALA A 244 -72.66 18.19 -51.45
N ALA A 245 -71.69 18.11 -50.52
CA ALA A 245 -71.45 18.95 -49.31
C ALA A 245 -72.62 19.50 -48.41
N PRO A 246 -72.37 20.00 -47.18
CA PRO A 246 -71.25 19.83 -46.22
C PRO A 246 -71.75 19.59 -44.74
N ASP A 247 -70.89 19.89 -43.73
CA ASP A 247 -71.22 20.26 -42.33
C ASP A 247 -71.84 19.17 -41.39
N ALA A 248 -71.77 19.20 -40.05
CA ALA A 248 -71.04 19.97 -39.01
C ALA A 248 -71.29 19.27 -37.63
N ALA A 249 -70.63 19.52 -36.48
CA ALA A 249 -69.31 20.08 -36.08
C ALA A 249 -69.14 19.88 -34.53
N ALA A 250 -68.03 20.37 -33.93
CA ALA A 250 -67.71 20.34 -32.48
C ALA A 250 -67.36 18.95 -31.87
N SER A 251 -66.67 18.83 -30.73
CA SER A 251 -66.09 19.80 -29.78
C SER A 251 -64.62 19.42 -29.47
N ALA A 252 -63.65 20.35 -29.50
CA ALA A 252 -63.23 21.20 -28.37
C ALA A 252 -62.93 20.40 -27.07
N SER A 253 -61.73 20.31 -26.48
CA SER A 253 -60.53 21.18 -26.34
C SER A 253 -60.42 21.86 -24.97
N GLU A 254 -59.90 21.10 -23.99
CA GLU A 254 -59.29 21.51 -22.72
C GLU A 254 -58.54 20.25 -22.19
N GLU A 255 -57.50 20.30 -21.35
CA GLU A 255 -57.04 21.38 -20.47
C GLU A 255 -55.49 21.42 -20.40
N SER A 256 -54.90 22.52 -19.93
CA SER A 256 -53.44 22.69 -19.80
C SER A 256 -53.07 23.51 -18.56
N GLN A 257 -52.53 22.85 -17.54
CA GLN A 257 -51.89 23.38 -16.30
C GLN A 257 -51.38 22.17 -15.48
N ALA A 258 -50.34 22.25 -14.65
CA ALA A 258 -49.24 23.23 -14.52
C ALA A 258 -48.05 22.56 -13.81
#